data_AF-A0A2X2Y9B0-F1
#
_entry.id   AF-A0A2X2Y9B0-F1
#
_cell.length_a   1.000
_cell.length_b   1.000
_cell.length_c   1.000
_cell.angle_alpha   90.00
_cell.angle_beta   90.00
_cell.angle_gamma   90.00
#
_symmetry.space_group_name_H-M   'P 1'
#
loop_
_entity.id
_entity.type
_entity.pdbx_description
1 polymer ?
#
loop_
_entity_poly.entity_id
_entity_poly.type
_entity_poly.pdbx_seq_one_letter_code
_entity_poly.pdbx_strand_id
1 'polypeptide(L)'
;MYPIRFENLYYDKVWGGRDFELFRDNMPEGMIGETWDVACHQNGMSIVENGEYKGLRFDELIDKLGSDLVGTEISKEKFPLLIKLINAKDKLSVQVHPNDEYGMRVEGELGKTEIWYVVEAFERANLIVGTKDCTKEQFVKAIETGEFDQYLNRVEVKKGDTFFVRSGLVHAICEGVIIAEIQQNSDTTYRVYDYNRGREIHVEKALDCIDFSLKGEKAKGLKVSYDQYDKTYLSLCEYFSLEKYDIHGVCEEESDKERFFIFTCVEGEGIITSEEGELAIKKGDSIFIPASLGKYSLKGNMTLLKSYVPKEGAVEEEILSVVKA
;
A
#
# COMPACT_ATOMS: atom_id res chain seq x y z
N MET A 1 8.78 -23.46 7.44
CA MET A 1 7.87 -22.30 7.20
C MET A 1 7.93 -21.94 5.73
N TYR A 2 6.84 -21.46 5.12
CA TYR A 2 6.77 -21.24 3.67
C TYR A 2 6.21 -19.85 3.32
N PRO A 3 6.48 -19.30 2.11
CA PRO A 3 5.86 -18.07 1.63
C PRO A 3 4.33 -18.19 1.53
N ILE A 4 3.60 -17.26 2.11
CA ILE A 4 2.15 -17.33 2.29
C ILE A 4 1.46 -16.44 1.27
N ARG A 5 0.56 -17.02 0.49
CA ARG A 5 -0.39 -16.33 -0.36
C ARG A 5 -1.74 -16.30 0.33
N PHE A 6 -2.44 -15.18 0.24
CA PHE A 6 -3.81 -15.04 0.72
C PHE A 6 -4.78 -14.96 -0.44
N GLU A 7 -6.02 -15.40 -0.21
CA GLU A 7 -7.12 -15.18 -1.13
C GLU A 7 -7.39 -13.67 -1.33
N ASN A 8 -7.71 -13.27 -2.56
CA ASN A 8 -8.01 -11.86 -2.87
C ASN A 8 -9.39 -11.47 -2.35
N LEU A 9 -9.46 -10.42 -1.53
CA LEU A 9 -10.72 -9.85 -1.06
C LEU A 9 -11.13 -8.69 -1.97
N TYR A 10 -12.18 -8.86 -2.76
CA TYR A 10 -12.65 -7.85 -3.71
C TYR A 10 -13.79 -7.00 -3.17
N TYR A 11 -13.74 -5.70 -3.47
CA TYR A 11 -14.78 -4.74 -3.07
C TYR A 11 -15.29 -3.97 -4.29
N ASP A 12 -16.62 -4.04 -4.50
CA ASP A 12 -17.32 -3.20 -5.46
C ASP A 12 -17.30 -1.74 -4.98
N LYS A 13 -17.03 -0.81 -5.90
CA LYS A 13 -16.99 0.63 -5.64
C LYS A 13 -17.61 1.35 -6.82
N VAL A 14 -18.30 2.46 -6.53
CA VAL A 14 -18.91 3.34 -7.54
C VAL A 14 -17.94 3.91 -8.58
N TRP A 15 -16.64 3.89 -8.28
CA TRP A 15 -15.54 4.34 -9.13
C TRP A 15 -14.69 3.18 -9.68
N GLY A 16 -15.04 1.94 -9.32
CA GLY A 16 -14.33 0.74 -9.72
C GLY A 16 -14.56 0.36 -11.17
N GLY A 17 -13.89 -0.70 -11.60
CA GLY A 17 -13.95 -1.18 -12.97
C GLY A 17 -13.54 -2.64 -13.10
N ARG A 18 -13.12 -3.02 -14.31
CA ARG A 18 -12.71 -4.39 -14.64
C ARG A 18 -11.22 -4.51 -14.97
N ASP A 19 -10.45 -3.43 -14.84
CA ASP A 19 -9.06 -3.37 -15.31
C ASP A 19 -8.10 -4.32 -14.55
N PHE A 20 -8.51 -4.86 -13.38
CA PHE A 20 -7.79 -5.98 -12.73
C PHE A 20 -7.78 -7.28 -13.56
N GLU A 21 -8.73 -7.48 -14.49
CA GLU A 21 -8.75 -8.64 -15.41
C GLU A 21 -7.51 -8.69 -16.32
N LEU A 22 -6.74 -7.59 -16.41
CA LEU A 22 -5.43 -7.57 -17.06
C LEU A 22 -4.43 -8.55 -16.42
N PHE A 23 -4.62 -8.92 -15.15
CA PHE A 23 -3.70 -9.81 -14.42
C PHE A 23 -4.35 -10.72 -13.36
N ARG A 24 -5.66 -10.59 -13.11
CA ARG A 24 -6.46 -11.47 -12.24
C ARG A 24 -7.39 -12.36 -13.06
N ASP A 25 -7.46 -13.62 -12.69
CA ASP A 25 -8.32 -14.64 -13.29
C ASP A 25 -9.53 -15.03 -12.41
N ASN A 26 -9.59 -14.49 -11.19
CA ASN A 26 -10.56 -14.81 -10.14
C ASN A 26 -11.48 -13.62 -9.77
N MET A 27 -11.62 -12.64 -10.66
CA MET A 27 -12.45 -11.46 -10.41
C MET A 27 -13.95 -11.82 -10.33
N PRO A 28 -14.68 -11.42 -9.26
CA PRO A 28 -16.13 -11.60 -9.17
C PRO A 28 -16.86 -10.68 -10.16
N GLU A 29 -18.18 -10.80 -10.28
CA GLU A 29 -19.00 -9.81 -11.01
C GLU A 29 -18.99 -8.44 -10.32
N GLY A 30 -19.35 -7.36 -11.03
CA GLY A 30 -19.46 -6.00 -10.47
C GLY A 30 -18.32 -5.04 -10.86
N MET A 31 -18.35 -3.84 -10.28
CA MET A 31 -17.39 -2.77 -10.55
C MET A 31 -16.35 -2.71 -9.44
N ILE A 32 -15.29 -3.50 -9.59
CA ILE A 32 -14.31 -3.70 -8.51
C ILE A 32 -13.35 -2.52 -8.46
N GLY A 33 -13.36 -1.82 -7.33
CA GLY A 33 -12.46 -0.70 -7.07
C GLY A 33 -11.26 -1.08 -6.20
N GLU A 34 -11.40 -2.08 -5.34
CA GLU A 34 -10.32 -2.48 -4.42
C GLU A 34 -10.17 -4.00 -4.41
N THR A 35 -8.93 -4.45 -4.29
CA THR A 35 -8.59 -5.76 -3.73
C THR A 35 -7.73 -5.56 -2.51
N TRP A 36 -8.06 -6.22 -1.40
CA TRP A 36 -7.22 -6.25 -0.21
C TRP A 36 -6.49 -7.59 -0.22
N ASP A 37 -5.19 -7.51 -0.45
CA ASP A 37 -4.34 -8.67 -0.72
C ASP A 37 -3.66 -9.19 0.56
N VAL A 38 -3.33 -8.30 1.50
CA VAL A 38 -2.91 -8.67 2.86
C VAL A 38 -3.66 -7.77 3.84
N ALA A 39 -4.61 -8.36 4.56
CA ALA A 39 -5.49 -7.65 5.48
C ALA A 39 -5.73 -8.47 6.74
N CYS A 40 -5.55 -7.83 7.89
CA CYS A 40 -5.96 -8.36 9.19
C CYS A 40 -6.75 -7.27 9.91
N HIS A 41 -7.90 -6.92 9.32
CA HIS A 41 -8.75 -5.81 9.74
C HIS A 41 -10.19 -6.28 9.93
N GLN A 42 -10.98 -5.58 10.75
CA GLN A 42 -12.39 -5.92 10.97
C GLN A 42 -13.24 -5.85 9.69
N ASN A 43 -12.91 -4.93 8.78
CA ASN A 43 -13.60 -4.78 7.48
C ASN A 43 -13.10 -5.75 6.41
N GLY A 44 -12.00 -6.46 6.66
CA GLY A 44 -11.38 -7.37 5.69
C GLY A 44 -10.32 -8.24 6.35
N MET A 45 -10.54 -9.56 6.32
CA MET A 45 -9.64 -10.54 6.90
C MET A 45 -9.15 -11.52 5.84
N SER A 46 -7.85 -11.52 5.58
CA SER A 46 -7.21 -12.43 4.65
C SER A 46 -7.34 -13.89 5.11
N ILE A 47 -7.51 -14.78 4.14
CA ILE A 47 -7.57 -16.24 4.34
C ILE A 47 -6.40 -16.85 3.58
N VAL A 48 -5.65 -17.74 4.21
CA VAL A 48 -4.48 -18.37 3.59
C VAL A 48 -4.93 -19.25 2.42
N GLU A 49 -4.33 -19.07 1.24
CA GLU A 49 -4.69 -19.78 0.01
C GLU A 49 -3.88 -21.07 -0.19
N ASN A 50 -2.66 -21.14 0.37
CA ASN A 50 -1.67 -22.18 0.07
C ASN A 50 -1.06 -22.86 1.32
N GLY A 51 -0.50 -24.05 1.09
CA GLY A 51 0.28 -24.81 2.07
C GLY A 51 -0.55 -25.39 3.23
N GLU A 52 0.14 -25.75 4.31
CA GLU A 52 -0.45 -26.41 5.49
C GLU A 52 -1.53 -25.59 6.19
N TYR A 53 -1.38 -24.26 6.19
CA TYR A 53 -2.30 -23.33 6.86
C TYR A 53 -3.46 -22.86 5.99
N LYS A 54 -3.65 -23.44 4.80
CA LYS A 54 -4.74 -23.09 3.88
C LYS A 54 -6.10 -23.09 4.60
N GLY A 55 -6.87 -22.02 4.38
CA GLY A 55 -8.19 -21.83 4.95
C GLY A 55 -8.21 -21.20 6.34
N LEU A 56 -7.06 -21.01 7.00
CA LEU A 56 -6.99 -20.25 8.24
C LEU A 56 -7.10 -18.75 7.96
N ARG A 57 -7.79 -18.04 8.86
CA ARG A 57 -7.79 -16.58 8.86
C ARG A 57 -6.44 -16.04 9.31
N PHE A 58 -6.09 -14.83 8.87
CA PHE A 58 -4.79 -14.26 9.19
C PHE A 58 -4.61 -13.97 10.69
N ASP A 59 -5.67 -13.53 11.40
CA ASP A 59 -5.67 -13.37 12.86
C ASP A 59 -5.41 -14.71 13.59
N GLU A 60 -6.11 -15.77 13.21
CA GLU A 60 -5.90 -17.12 13.75
C GLU A 60 -4.48 -17.64 13.49
N LEU A 61 -3.91 -17.31 12.33
CA LEU A 61 -2.53 -17.67 11.99
C LEU A 61 -1.52 -16.92 12.87
N ILE A 62 -1.75 -15.63 13.13
CA ILE A 62 -0.94 -14.82 14.05
C ILE A 62 -1.03 -15.40 15.47
N ASP A 63 -2.21 -15.75 15.95
CA ASP A 63 -2.38 -16.38 17.27
C ASP A 63 -1.65 -17.73 17.38
N LYS A 64 -1.67 -18.51 16.29
CA LYS A 64 -1.06 -19.83 16.23
C LYS A 64 0.47 -19.78 16.20
N LEU A 65 1.05 -18.88 15.42
CA LEU A 65 2.48 -18.86 15.11
C LEU A 65 3.25 -17.73 15.81
N GLY A 66 2.55 -16.69 16.24
CA GLY A 66 3.13 -15.56 16.96
C GLY A 66 4.35 -14.97 16.25
N SER A 67 5.47 -14.88 16.97
CA SER A 67 6.71 -14.27 16.45
C SER A 67 7.37 -15.05 15.33
N ASP A 68 7.08 -16.35 15.16
CA ASP A 68 7.63 -17.10 14.03
C ASP A 68 6.99 -16.62 12.70
N LEU A 69 5.77 -16.08 12.76
CA LEU A 69 5.09 -15.49 11.62
C LEU A 69 5.45 -14.02 11.45
N VAL A 70 5.16 -13.19 12.45
CA VAL A 70 5.24 -11.72 12.31
C VAL A 70 6.56 -11.12 12.77
N GLY A 71 7.35 -11.84 13.56
CA GLY A 71 8.61 -11.38 14.14
C GLY A 71 8.52 -11.01 15.63
N THR A 72 9.67 -10.77 16.25
CA THR A 72 9.76 -10.40 17.68
C THR A 72 9.41 -8.95 17.97
N GLU A 73 9.56 -8.05 16.99
CA GLU A 73 9.35 -6.60 17.15
C GLU A 73 7.97 -6.14 16.63
N ILE A 74 7.14 -7.07 16.15
CA ILE A 74 5.82 -6.77 15.60
C ILE A 74 4.73 -7.14 16.60
N SER A 75 3.73 -6.26 16.74
CA SER A 75 2.55 -6.53 17.56
C SER A 75 1.78 -7.74 17.04
N LYS A 76 1.44 -8.64 17.96
CA LYS A 76 0.61 -9.83 17.68
C LYS A 76 -0.88 -9.55 17.85
N GLU A 77 -1.22 -8.51 18.62
CA GLU A 77 -2.62 -8.14 18.88
C GLU A 77 -3.23 -7.36 17.71
N LYS A 78 -2.43 -6.52 17.05
CA LYS A 78 -2.86 -5.74 15.89
C LYS A 78 -1.78 -5.78 14.82
N PHE A 79 -2.10 -6.43 13.72
CA PHE A 79 -1.24 -6.40 12.54
C PHE A 79 -1.11 -4.96 12.03
N PRO A 80 0.11 -4.49 11.69
CA PRO A 80 0.36 -3.06 11.50
C PRO A 80 0.02 -2.52 10.10
N LEU A 81 -0.04 -3.38 9.08
CA LEU A 81 -0.17 -2.95 7.68
C LEU A 81 -1.45 -3.46 7.01
N LEU A 82 -1.85 -2.77 5.94
CA LEU A 82 -2.88 -3.21 5.01
C LEU A 82 -2.37 -2.96 3.59
N ILE A 83 -2.43 -3.99 2.74
CA ILE A 83 -1.94 -3.96 1.36
C ILE A 83 -3.12 -4.09 0.42
N LYS A 84 -3.29 -3.10 -0.44
CA LYS A 84 -4.38 -3.04 -1.41
C LYS A 84 -3.85 -2.82 -2.82
N LEU A 85 -4.60 -3.30 -3.81
CA LEU A 85 -4.60 -2.68 -5.12
C LEU A 85 -5.89 -1.88 -5.29
N ILE A 86 -5.78 -0.69 -5.87
CA ILE A 86 -6.91 0.19 -6.16
C ILE A 86 -7.03 0.35 -7.67
N ASN A 87 -8.22 0.08 -8.22
CA ASN A 87 -8.57 0.28 -9.61
C ASN A 87 -9.53 1.47 -9.76
N ALA A 88 -8.98 2.64 -10.08
CA ALA A 88 -9.74 3.86 -10.26
C ALA A 88 -10.18 4.03 -11.73
N LYS A 89 -11.35 3.47 -12.08
CA LYS A 89 -11.95 3.67 -13.40
C LYS A 89 -12.58 5.05 -13.55
N ASP A 90 -13.10 5.56 -12.44
CA ASP A 90 -13.52 6.95 -12.25
C ASP A 90 -12.79 7.52 -11.02
N LYS A 91 -12.87 8.83 -10.82
CA LYS A 91 -12.25 9.53 -9.70
C LYS A 91 -12.83 9.10 -8.35
N LEU A 92 -11.93 8.79 -7.41
CA LEU A 92 -12.27 8.63 -6.00
C LEU A 92 -12.57 9.98 -5.38
N SER A 93 -13.21 9.96 -4.22
CA SER A 93 -13.43 11.16 -3.44
C SER A 93 -12.13 11.88 -3.08
N VAL A 94 -12.24 13.20 -2.93
CA VAL A 94 -11.20 13.98 -2.25
C VAL A 94 -11.34 13.74 -0.76
N GLN A 95 -10.25 13.38 -0.12
CA GLN A 95 -10.26 12.89 1.25
C GLN A 95 -8.97 13.23 1.99
N VAL A 96 -9.00 13.00 3.30
CA VAL A 96 -7.86 13.10 4.21
C VAL A 96 -7.96 12.00 5.26
N HIS A 97 -6.82 11.60 5.77
CA HIS A 97 -6.70 10.57 6.80
C HIS A 97 -6.18 11.16 8.12
N PRO A 98 -6.67 10.70 9.29
CA PRO A 98 -6.14 11.13 10.58
C PRO A 98 -4.76 10.54 10.86
N ASN A 99 -4.02 11.19 11.75
CA ASN A 99 -2.87 10.59 12.41
C ASN A 99 -3.31 9.66 13.56
N ASP A 100 -2.38 8.96 14.20
CA ASP A 100 -2.67 8.01 15.28
C ASP A 100 -3.36 8.67 16.48
N GLU A 101 -2.96 9.87 16.87
CA GLU A 101 -3.56 10.58 18.01
C GLU A 101 -5.05 10.87 17.75
N TYR A 102 -5.40 11.40 16.57
CA TYR A 102 -6.78 11.70 16.22
C TYR A 102 -7.58 10.41 15.98
N GLY A 103 -7.01 9.44 15.25
CA GLY A 103 -7.62 8.15 14.96
C GLY A 103 -8.02 7.42 16.24
N MET A 104 -7.10 7.30 17.19
CA MET A 104 -7.36 6.58 18.45
C MET A 104 -8.35 7.32 19.33
N ARG A 105 -8.31 8.67 19.36
CA ARG A 105 -9.21 9.48 20.18
C ARG A 105 -10.65 9.49 19.65
N VAL A 106 -10.85 9.53 18.33
CA VAL A 106 -12.16 9.76 17.71
C VAL A 106 -12.80 8.47 17.18
N GLU A 107 -12.00 7.57 16.60
CA GLU A 107 -12.48 6.33 15.97
C GLU A 107 -12.07 5.06 16.74
N GLY A 108 -11.08 5.15 17.63
CA GLY A 108 -10.50 3.97 18.31
C GLY A 108 -9.60 3.12 17.41
N GLU A 109 -9.14 3.70 16.30
CA GLU A 109 -8.36 3.03 15.25
C GLU A 109 -7.01 3.74 15.04
N LEU A 110 -6.06 3.06 14.42
CA LEU A 110 -4.81 3.70 14.02
C LEU A 110 -5.08 4.84 13.03
N GLY A 111 -4.13 5.76 12.94
CA GLY A 111 -4.06 6.70 11.83
C GLY A 111 -3.83 5.96 10.50
N LYS A 112 -3.87 6.73 9.41
CA LYS A 112 -3.69 6.17 8.07
C LYS A 112 -2.73 7.02 7.26
N THR A 113 -1.44 6.78 7.47
CA THR A 113 -0.38 7.10 6.52
C THR A 113 -0.27 5.99 5.49
N GLU A 114 -0.03 6.37 4.23
CA GLU A 114 0.01 5.45 3.10
C GLU A 114 1.09 5.83 2.09
N ILE A 115 1.39 4.89 1.19
CA ILE A 115 2.25 5.09 0.03
C ILE A 115 1.61 4.42 -1.17
N TRP A 116 1.64 5.14 -2.28
CA TRP A 116 1.05 4.70 -3.54
C TRP A 116 2.15 4.45 -4.56
N TYR A 117 2.17 3.25 -5.14
CA TYR A 117 2.94 2.93 -6.32
C TYR A 117 2.01 2.79 -7.52
N VAL A 118 2.26 3.51 -8.61
CA VAL A 118 1.45 3.45 -9.82
C VAL A 118 1.78 2.19 -10.61
N VAL A 119 0.92 1.18 -10.52
CA VAL A 119 1.04 -0.12 -11.20
C VAL A 119 0.70 0.02 -12.68
N GLU A 120 -0.39 0.71 -12.99
CA GLU A 120 -0.78 1.08 -14.36
C GLU A 120 -1.31 2.51 -14.40
N ALA A 121 -1.00 3.21 -15.49
CA ALA A 121 -1.47 4.56 -15.77
C ALA A 121 -2.03 4.60 -17.18
N PHE A 122 -3.34 4.82 -17.30
CA PHE A 122 -4.05 4.96 -18.56
C PHE A 122 -4.04 6.42 -19.04
N GLU A 123 -4.69 6.70 -20.17
CA GLU A 123 -4.74 8.05 -20.73
C GLU A 123 -5.31 9.05 -19.71
N ARG A 124 -4.63 10.19 -19.52
CA ARG A 124 -4.97 11.26 -18.55
C ARG A 124 -4.94 10.82 -17.08
N ALA A 125 -4.26 9.71 -16.77
CA ALA A 125 -3.98 9.28 -15.40
C ALA A 125 -3.40 10.41 -14.55
N ASN A 126 -4.07 10.73 -13.44
CA ASN A 126 -3.61 11.75 -12.50
C ASN A 126 -3.95 11.39 -11.06
N LEU A 127 -3.24 12.03 -10.13
CA LEU A 127 -3.51 11.97 -8.71
C LEU A 127 -3.69 13.39 -8.18
N ILE A 128 -4.44 13.53 -7.09
CA ILE A 128 -4.44 14.73 -6.26
C ILE A 128 -3.57 14.42 -5.04
N VAL A 129 -2.51 15.20 -4.84
CA VAL A 129 -1.53 15.00 -3.75
C VAL A 129 -1.20 16.34 -3.10
N GLY A 130 -2.04 16.73 -2.14
CA GLY A 130 -2.00 17.99 -1.41
C GLY A 130 -2.85 19.09 -2.03
N THR A 131 -2.80 20.26 -1.40
CA THR A 131 -3.43 21.48 -1.89
C THR A 131 -2.39 22.41 -2.51
N LYS A 132 -2.85 23.27 -3.42
CA LYS A 132 -2.14 24.49 -3.81
C LYS A 132 -2.22 25.51 -2.68
N ASP A 133 -1.67 26.69 -2.90
CA ASP A 133 -1.65 27.77 -1.92
C ASP A 133 -3.08 28.27 -1.66
N CYS A 134 -3.65 27.82 -0.54
CA CYS A 134 -4.95 28.24 -0.04
C CYS A 134 -4.98 28.23 1.49
N THR A 135 -5.80 29.11 2.07
CA THR A 135 -6.10 29.08 3.51
C THR A 135 -7.20 28.07 3.81
N LYS A 136 -7.31 27.69 5.08
CA LYS A 136 -8.41 26.85 5.57
C LYS A 136 -9.78 27.43 5.20
N GLU A 137 -9.97 28.74 5.36
CA GLU A 137 -11.23 29.43 5.05
C GLU A 137 -11.56 29.37 3.56
N GLN A 138 -10.56 29.54 2.68
CA GLN A 138 -10.74 29.41 1.24
C GLN A 138 -11.12 27.98 0.86
N PHE A 139 -10.47 26.98 1.46
CA PHE A 139 -10.77 25.58 1.21
C PHE A 139 -12.18 25.21 1.68
N VAL A 140 -12.59 25.66 2.88
CA VAL A 140 -13.95 25.46 3.40
C VAL A 140 -14.99 26.06 2.46
N LYS A 141 -14.80 27.31 2.06
CA LYS A 141 -15.71 27.98 1.11
C LYS A 141 -15.80 27.21 -0.21
N ALA A 142 -14.68 26.66 -0.68
CA ALA A 142 -14.64 25.89 -1.91
C ALA A 142 -15.36 24.54 -1.80
N ILE A 143 -15.39 23.91 -0.62
CA ILE A 143 -16.22 22.74 -0.34
C ILE A 143 -17.71 23.12 -0.44
N GLU A 144 -18.11 24.26 0.15
CA GLU A 144 -19.51 24.73 0.13
C GLU A 144 -20.00 25.12 -1.27
N THR A 145 -19.15 25.74 -2.09
CA THR A 145 -19.51 26.19 -3.44
C THR A 145 -19.27 25.14 -4.53
N GLY A 146 -18.51 24.07 -4.22
CA GLY A 146 -18.08 23.06 -5.20
C GLY A 146 -16.90 23.50 -6.08
N GLU A 147 -16.27 24.64 -5.81
CA GLU A 147 -15.17 25.23 -6.61
C GLU A 147 -13.77 24.87 -6.07
N PHE A 148 -13.58 23.65 -5.54
CA PHE A 148 -12.32 23.26 -4.86
C PHE A 148 -11.22 22.76 -5.82
N ASP A 149 -11.55 22.38 -7.06
CA ASP A 149 -10.57 21.86 -8.04
C ASP A 149 -9.38 22.81 -8.28
N GLN A 150 -9.60 24.13 -8.21
CA GLN A 150 -8.53 25.12 -8.35
C GLN A 150 -7.48 25.03 -7.24
N TYR A 151 -7.89 24.59 -6.04
CA TYR A 151 -7.06 24.48 -4.84
C TYR A 151 -6.39 23.11 -4.70
N LEU A 152 -6.71 22.14 -5.56
CA LEU A 152 -6.11 20.81 -5.50
C LEU A 152 -4.84 20.74 -6.34
N ASN A 153 -3.80 20.11 -5.76
CA ASN A 153 -2.56 19.82 -6.48
C ASN A 153 -2.73 18.54 -7.31
N ARG A 154 -3.10 18.70 -8.59
CA ARG A 154 -3.21 17.59 -9.54
C ARG A 154 -1.88 17.33 -10.23
N VAL A 155 -1.47 16.08 -10.26
CA VAL A 155 -0.21 15.62 -10.85
C VAL A 155 -0.52 14.49 -11.84
N GLU A 156 -0.09 14.65 -13.08
CA GLU A 156 -0.10 13.56 -14.07
C GLU A 156 0.89 12.48 -13.66
N VAL A 157 0.49 11.22 -13.82
CA VAL A 157 1.30 10.08 -13.36
C VAL A 157 1.56 9.09 -14.48
N LYS A 158 2.64 8.33 -14.33
CA LYS A 158 2.98 7.19 -15.18
C LYS A 158 3.29 5.98 -14.33
N LYS A 159 3.25 4.80 -14.96
CA LYS A 159 3.71 3.54 -14.36
C LYS A 159 5.07 3.71 -13.68
N GLY A 160 5.18 3.23 -12.45
CA GLY A 160 6.38 3.30 -11.63
C GLY A 160 6.54 4.57 -10.80
N ASP A 161 5.72 5.61 -11.02
CA ASP A 161 5.72 6.77 -10.12
C ASP A 161 5.22 6.34 -8.72
N THR A 162 5.82 6.91 -7.67
CA THR A 162 5.52 6.59 -6.27
C THR A 162 5.28 7.86 -5.47
N PHE A 163 4.26 7.88 -4.61
CA PHE A 163 3.88 9.03 -3.80
C PHE A 163 3.66 8.62 -2.35
N PHE A 164 4.33 9.31 -1.43
CA PHE A 164 4.07 9.17 0.00
C PHE A 164 2.94 10.09 0.42
N VAL A 165 1.91 9.54 1.04
CA VAL A 165 0.70 10.24 1.45
C VAL A 165 0.61 10.17 2.96
N ARG A 166 1.17 11.19 3.60
CA ARG A 166 1.15 11.33 5.06
C ARG A 166 -0.27 11.59 5.55
N SER A 167 -0.63 11.05 6.72
CA SER A 167 -1.84 11.48 7.42
C SER A 167 -1.94 13.01 7.49
N GLY A 168 -3.12 13.56 7.23
CA GLY A 168 -3.36 15.00 7.13
C GLY A 168 -3.18 15.61 5.74
N LEU A 169 -2.57 14.89 4.78
CA LEU A 169 -2.47 15.33 3.39
C LEU A 169 -3.84 15.17 2.69
N VAL A 170 -4.37 16.24 2.11
CA VAL A 170 -5.53 16.16 1.20
C VAL A 170 -5.13 15.42 -0.07
N HIS A 171 -5.85 14.38 -0.45
CA HIS A 171 -5.51 13.58 -1.62
C HIS A 171 -6.74 12.96 -2.30
N ALA A 172 -6.54 12.46 -3.52
CA ALA A 172 -7.51 11.64 -4.24
C ALA A 172 -6.82 10.85 -5.36
N ILE A 173 -7.26 9.62 -5.58
CA ILE A 173 -6.89 8.85 -6.78
C ILE A 173 -7.90 9.22 -7.87
N CYS A 174 -7.43 9.75 -9.00
CA CYS A 174 -8.32 10.12 -10.10
C CYS A 174 -8.49 8.96 -11.09
N GLU A 175 -9.31 9.18 -12.12
CA GLU A 175 -9.60 8.17 -13.13
C GLU A 175 -8.34 7.72 -13.89
N GLY A 176 -8.36 6.46 -14.35
CA GLY A 176 -7.35 5.90 -15.22
C GLY A 176 -6.08 5.45 -14.51
N VAL A 177 -6.16 5.04 -13.24
CA VAL A 177 -4.97 4.58 -12.50
C VAL A 177 -5.26 3.26 -11.78
N ILE A 178 -4.31 2.33 -11.85
CA ILE A 178 -4.20 1.23 -10.90
C ILE A 178 -3.00 1.51 -10.01
N ILE A 179 -3.21 1.52 -8.69
CA ILE A 179 -2.11 1.66 -7.73
C ILE A 179 -2.01 0.46 -6.79
N ALA A 180 -0.81 0.22 -6.28
CA ALA A 180 -0.61 -0.53 -5.06
C ALA A 180 -0.55 0.47 -3.89
N GLU A 181 -1.42 0.31 -2.91
CA GLU A 181 -1.51 1.11 -1.70
C GLU A 181 -1.01 0.28 -0.52
N ILE A 182 0.09 0.74 0.08
CA ILE A 182 0.62 0.19 1.34
C ILE A 182 0.34 1.23 2.41
N GLN A 183 -0.34 0.82 3.47
CA GLN A 183 -0.83 1.74 4.49
C GLN A 183 -0.74 1.12 5.88
N GLN A 184 -0.83 1.95 6.91
CA GLN A 184 -1.19 1.49 8.25
C GLN A 184 -2.51 0.70 8.18
N ASN A 185 -2.69 -0.27 9.07
CA ASN A 185 -3.91 -1.08 9.15
C ASN A 185 -5.09 -0.27 9.72
N SER A 186 -5.65 0.59 8.88
CA SER A 186 -6.76 1.51 9.16
C SER A 186 -7.60 1.72 7.90
N ASP A 187 -8.91 1.74 8.03
CA ASP A 187 -9.85 2.05 6.94
C ASP A 187 -10.51 3.43 7.14
N THR A 188 -10.00 4.21 8.09
CA THR A 188 -10.55 5.51 8.46
C THR A 188 -10.31 6.57 7.37
N THR A 189 -11.39 7.11 6.81
CA THR A 189 -11.34 8.08 5.70
C THR A 189 -12.33 9.23 5.90
N TYR A 190 -11.81 10.46 5.95
CA TYR A 190 -12.66 11.65 5.99
C TYR A 190 -12.76 12.29 4.61
N ARG A 191 -13.92 12.06 3.99
CA ARG A 191 -14.27 12.60 2.69
C ARG A 191 -14.65 14.07 2.77
N VAL A 192 -13.99 14.93 2.00
CA VAL A 192 -14.37 16.35 1.86
C VAL A 192 -15.26 16.59 0.65
N TYR A 193 -15.10 15.80 -0.42
CA TYR A 193 -15.94 15.94 -1.61
C TYR A 193 -16.07 14.63 -2.40
N ASP A 194 -17.27 14.40 -2.96
CA ASP A 194 -17.60 13.17 -3.68
C ASP A 194 -18.27 13.34 -5.05
N TYR A 195 -18.15 14.51 -5.67
CA TYR A 195 -18.76 14.77 -6.99
C TYR A 195 -20.28 14.57 -6.99
N ASN A 196 -20.94 14.90 -5.87
CA ASN A 196 -22.38 14.78 -5.68
C ASN A 196 -22.95 13.37 -5.89
N ARG A 197 -22.15 12.32 -5.66
CA ARG A 197 -22.59 10.91 -5.71
C ARG A 197 -23.42 10.47 -4.49
N GLY A 198 -23.71 11.38 -3.56
CA GLY A 198 -24.60 11.13 -2.42
C GLY A 198 -24.00 10.30 -1.27
N ARG A 199 -22.68 10.01 -1.30
CA ARG A 199 -22.00 9.38 -0.16
C ARG A 199 -21.70 10.39 0.94
N GLU A 200 -21.54 9.87 2.16
CA GLU A 200 -21.24 10.68 3.34
C GLU A 200 -19.94 11.48 3.17
N ILE A 201 -20.02 12.75 3.60
CA ILE A 201 -18.91 13.70 3.71
C ILE A 201 -18.69 14.05 5.19
N HIS A 202 -17.44 14.28 5.56
CA HIS A 202 -16.99 14.41 6.94
C HIS A 202 -16.24 15.73 7.12
N VAL A 203 -16.85 16.84 6.71
CA VAL A 203 -16.15 18.13 6.56
C VAL A 203 -15.48 18.56 7.86
N GLU A 204 -16.18 18.50 9.00
CA GLU A 204 -15.62 18.88 10.30
C GLU A 204 -14.41 18.02 10.68
N LYS A 205 -14.55 16.68 10.68
CA LYS A 205 -13.45 15.75 11.00
C LYS A 205 -12.28 15.90 10.03
N ALA A 206 -12.55 16.11 8.75
CA ALA A 206 -11.51 16.35 7.77
C ALA A 206 -10.73 17.62 8.08
N LEU A 207 -11.41 18.73 8.40
CA LEU A 207 -10.77 20.00 8.71
C LEU A 207 -9.96 20.00 10.02
N ASP A 208 -10.24 19.07 10.92
CA ASP A 208 -9.40 18.81 12.10
C ASP A 208 -8.10 18.09 11.74
N CYS A 209 -8.11 17.29 10.68
CA CYS A 209 -6.98 16.46 10.27
C CYS A 209 -6.09 17.13 9.23
N ILE A 210 -6.63 18.02 8.39
CA ILE A 210 -5.88 18.61 7.28
C ILE A 210 -4.72 19.45 7.78
N ASP A 211 -3.53 19.14 7.27
CA ASP A 211 -2.36 19.99 7.36
C ASP A 211 -2.07 20.59 5.97
N PHE A 212 -2.44 21.86 5.80
CA PHE A 212 -2.25 22.61 4.55
C PHE A 212 -0.77 22.88 4.20
N SER A 213 0.16 22.63 5.14
CA SER A 213 1.60 22.74 4.88
C SER A 213 2.16 21.51 4.17
N LEU A 214 1.49 20.35 4.27
CA LEU A 214 1.93 19.13 3.61
C LEU A 214 1.80 19.24 2.09
N LYS A 215 2.86 18.81 1.40
CA LYS A 215 2.90 18.69 -0.05
C LYS A 215 3.20 17.24 -0.40
N GLY A 216 2.41 16.66 -1.30
CA GLY A 216 2.71 15.34 -1.84
C GLY A 216 3.63 15.47 -3.04
N GLU A 217 4.81 14.88 -2.95
CA GLU A 217 5.81 14.88 -4.01
C GLU A 217 6.07 13.45 -4.49
N LYS A 218 6.48 13.35 -5.74
CA LYS A 218 6.92 12.08 -6.30
C LYS A 218 8.24 11.65 -5.65
N ALA A 219 8.28 10.44 -5.11
CA ALA A 219 9.49 9.83 -4.60
C ALA A 219 10.50 9.63 -5.73
N LYS A 220 11.74 10.07 -5.53
CA LYS A 220 12.85 9.86 -6.47
C LYS A 220 13.48 8.47 -6.28
N GLY A 221 13.51 8.01 -5.03
CA GLY A 221 14.17 6.78 -4.60
C GLY A 221 15.70 6.85 -4.68
N LEU A 222 16.36 5.89 -4.01
CA LEU A 222 17.79 5.64 -4.11
C LEU A 222 18.01 4.27 -4.74
N LYS A 223 18.59 4.22 -5.94
CA LYS A 223 18.82 2.98 -6.69
C LYS A 223 20.22 2.42 -6.47
N VAL A 224 20.29 1.11 -6.30
CA VAL A 224 21.49 0.28 -6.24
C VAL A 224 21.38 -0.81 -7.31
N SER A 225 22.41 -0.98 -8.11
CA SER A 225 22.43 -1.97 -9.19
C SER A 225 23.30 -3.16 -8.82
N TYR A 226 22.76 -4.36 -9.05
CA TYR A 226 23.44 -5.63 -8.94
C TYR A 226 23.45 -6.31 -10.32
N ASP A 227 24.16 -7.43 -10.43
CA ASP A 227 24.31 -8.15 -11.72
C ASP A 227 22.96 -8.62 -12.30
N GLN A 228 22.09 -9.16 -11.45
CA GLN A 228 20.84 -9.81 -11.86
C GLN A 228 19.56 -9.12 -11.39
N TYR A 229 19.68 -7.98 -10.69
CA TYR A 229 18.56 -7.17 -10.26
C TYR A 229 19.00 -5.76 -9.87
N ASP A 230 18.05 -4.83 -9.80
CA ASP A 230 18.21 -3.53 -9.18
C ASP A 230 17.35 -3.43 -7.92
N LYS A 231 17.86 -2.78 -6.86
CA LYS A 231 17.10 -2.44 -5.65
C LYS A 231 16.96 -0.92 -5.54
N THR A 232 15.75 -0.41 -5.34
CA THR A 232 15.48 1.02 -5.14
C THR A 232 14.75 1.24 -3.82
N TYR A 233 15.34 1.97 -2.88
CA TYR A 233 14.67 2.42 -1.66
C TYR A 233 13.73 3.57 -2.02
N LEU A 234 12.42 3.35 -1.91
CA LEU A 234 11.40 4.33 -2.31
C LEU A 234 10.91 5.20 -1.14
N SER A 235 10.80 4.60 0.06
CA SER A 235 10.35 5.32 1.26
C SER A 235 10.80 4.63 2.54
N LEU A 236 10.98 5.44 3.58
CA LEU A 236 11.22 5.02 4.96
C LEU A 236 10.45 5.97 5.88
N CYS A 237 9.52 5.43 6.66
CA CYS A 237 8.84 6.14 7.74
C CYS A 237 8.67 5.22 8.94
N GLU A 238 8.24 5.76 10.09
CA GLU A 238 8.05 4.98 11.33
C GLU A 238 7.11 3.77 11.17
N TYR A 239 6.12 3.85 10.26
CA TYR A 239 5.10 2.81 10.09
C TYR A 239 5.50 1.72 9.09
N PHE A 240 6.21 2.08 8.03
CA PHE A 240 6.62 1.16 6.97
C PHE A 240 7.80 1.70 6.15
N SER A 241 8.52 0.77 5.52
CA SER A 241 9.45 1.03 4.42
C SER A 241 8.94 0.37 3.14
N LEU A 242 9.30 0.97 2.01
CA LEU A 242 9.01 0.44 0.68
C LEU A 242 10.29 0.40 -0.16
N GLU A 243 10.61 -0.79 -0.63
CA GLU A 243 11.73 -1.03 -1.55
C GLU A 243 11.18 -1.64 -2.84
N LYS A 244 11.80 -1.32 -3.97
CA LYS A 244 11.46 -1.87 -5.28
C LYS A 244 12.61 -2.71 -5.81
N TYR A 245 12.31 -3.91 -6.23
CA TYR A 245 13.23 -4.84 -6.86
C TYR A 245 12.84 -4.98 -8.33
N ASP A 246 13.75 -4.64 -9.25
CA ASP A 246 13.61 -4.98 -10.67
C ASP A 246 14.51 -6.19 -10.94
N ILE A 247 13.93 -7.38 -11.04
CA ILE A 247 14.66 -8.65 -11.13
C ILE A 247 14.62 -9.15 -12.58
N HIS A 248 15.79 -9.48 -13.15
CA HIS A 248 15.94 -10.09 -14.48
C HIS A 248 16.75 -11.39 -14.45
N GLY A 249 16.97 -11.94 -13.26
CA GLY A 249 17.70 -13.18 -13.01
C GLY A 249 17.33 -13.75 -11.64
N VAL A 250 18.30 -13.84 -10.73
CA VAL A 250 18.11 -14.30 -9.35
C VAL A 250 18.52 -13.23 -8.35
N CYS A 251 17.69 -13.02 -7.34
CA CYS A 251 17.98 -12.23 -6.14
C CYS A 251 17.86 -13.14 -4.91
N GLU A 252 18.92 -13.23 -4.12
CA GLU A 252 18.93 -13.98 -2.85
C GLU A 252 18.58 -13.03 -1.71
N GLU A 253 17.66 -13.45 -0.85
CA GLU A 253 17.19 -12.70 0.32
C GLU A 253 17.08 -13.62 1.54
N GLU A 254 16.97 -13.02 2.71
CA GLU A 254 16.81 -13.73 3.97
C GLU A 254 15.70 -13.04 4.78
N SER A 255 14.84 -13.82 5.42
CA SER A 255 13.83 -13.26 6.33
C SER A 255 14.49 -12.66 7.56
N ASP A 256 13.78 -11.78 8.26
CA ASP A 256 14.25 -11.18 9.50
C ASP A 256 13.45 -11.75 10.68
N LYS A 257 14.13 -12.29 11.69
CA LYS A 257 13.46 -12.82 12.90
C LYS A 257 12.71 -11.74 13.68
N GLU A 258 13.06 -10.48 13.48
CA GLU A 258 12.39 -9.35 14.14
C GLU A 258 11.09 -8.95 13.44
N ARG A 259 10.91 -9.24 12.14
CA ARG A 259 9.77 -8.74 11.34
C ARG A 259 9.44 -9.57 10.10
N PHE A 260 8.20 -9.48 9.64
CA PHE A 260 7.77 -10.04 8.36
C PHE A 260 8.13 -9.14 7.17
N PHE A 261 8.09 -9.69 5.96
CA PHE A 261 8.10 -8.93 4.70
C PHE A 261 6.86 -9.25 3.85
N ILE A 262 6.43 -8.31 3.02
CA ILE A 262 5.40 -8.55 2.00
C ILE A 262 5.95 -8.12 0.64
N PHE A 263 5.95 -9.03 -0.33
CA PHE A 263 6.29 -8.74 -1.71
C PHE A 263 5.03 -8.63 -2.56
N THR A 264 4.82 -7.48 -3.19
CA THR A 264 3.75 -7.29 -4.20
C THR A 264 4.35 -7.22 -5.58
N CYS A 265 3.95 -8.13 -6.48
CA CYS A 265 4.43 -8.16 -7.86
C CYS A 265 3.62 -7.19 -8.72
N VAL A 266 4.27 -6.15 -9.23
CA VAL A 266 3.61 -5.07 -10.00
C VAL A 266 3.88 -5.18 -11.51
N GLU A 267 4.85 -6.02 -11.91
CA GLU A 267 5.15 -6.32 -13.30
C GLU A 267 5.80 -7.70 -13.43
N GLY A 268 5.52 -8.39 -14.53
CA GLY A 268 6.15 -9.67 -14.86
C GLY A 268 5.71 -10.83 -13.98
N GLU A 269 6.56 -11.85 -13.92
CA GLU A 269 6.35 -13.09 -13.17
C GLU A 269 7.67 -13.77 -12.81
N GLY A 270 7.60 -14.65 -11.82
CA GLY A 270 8.74 -15.40 -11.31
C GLY A 270 8.34 -16.45 -10.29
N ILE A 271 9.34 -16.91 -9.55
CA ILE A 271 9.23 -17.96 -8.55
C ILE A 271 9.99 -17.52 -7.29
N ILE A 272 9.38 -17.75 -6.14
CA ILE A 272 10.00 -17.66 -4.82
C ILE A 272 10.39 -19.08 -4.40
N THR A 273 11.68 -19.34 -4.19
CA THR A 273 12.18 -20.66 -3.77
C THR A 273 12.71 -20.59 -2.34
N SER A 274 12.19 -21.45 -1.47
CA SER A 274 12.62 -21.62 -0.07
C SER A 274 12.95 -23.09 0.22
N GLU A 275 13.40 -23.42 1.42
CA GLU A 275 13.64 -24.81 1.82
C GLU A 275 12.40 -25.71 1.70
N GLU A 276 11.19 -25.14 1.89
CA GLU A 276 9.92 -25.88 1.80
C GLU A 276 9.42 -26.08 0.35
N GLY A 277 10.05 -25.40 -0.63
CA GLY A 277 9.68 -25.51 -2.04
C GLY A 277 9.50 -24.17 -2.73
N GLU A 278 8.79 -24.22 -3.86
CA GLU A 278 8.62 -23.12 -4.80
C GLU A 278 7.19 -22.58 -4.79
N LEU A 279 7.06 -21.24 -4.86
CA LEU A 279 5.79 -20.55 -5.04
C LEU A 279 5.92 -19.60 -6.24
N ALA A 280 5.08 -19.82 -7.25
CA ALA A 280 4.98 -18.88 -8.36
C ALA A 280 4.45 -17.53 -7.87
N ILE A 281 4.88 -16.45 -8.50
CA ILE A 281 4.39 -15.09 -8.26
C ILE A 281 4.26 -14.39 -9.60
N LYS A 282 3.10 -13.77 -9.86
CA LYS A 282 2.85 -12.99 -11.08
C LYS A 282 2.30 -11.61 -10.73
N LYS A 283 2.33 -10.70 -11.69
CA LYS A 283 1.72 -9.37 -11.56
C LYS A 283 0.33 -9.46 -10.89
N GLY A 284 0.13 -8.62 -9.88
CA GLY A 284 -1.06 -8.61 -9.04
C GLY A 284 -0.87 -9.33 -7.70
N ASP A 285 -0.03 -10.36 -7.62
CA ASP A 285 0.10 -11.14 -6.40
C ASP A 285 0.84 -10.37 -5.28
N SER A 286 0.32 -10.43 -4.05
CA SER A 286 1.08 -10.11 -2.84
C SER A 286 1.36 -11.38 -2.02
N ILE A 287 2.63 -11.60 -1.68
CA ILE A 287 3.10 -12.76 -0.92
C ILE A 287 3.69 -12.28 0.42
N PHE A 288 3.20 -12.86 1.50
CA PHE A 288 3.69 -12.65 2.85
C PHE A 288 4.85 -13.61 3.15
N ILE A 289 5.97 -13.06 3.61
CA ILE A 289 7.17 -13.78 3.99
C ILE A 289 7.27 -13.81 5.53
N PRO A 290 7.10 -14.99 6.15
CA PRO A 290 7.23 -15.14 7.59
C PRO A 290 8.61 -14.77 8.12
N ALA A 291 8.67 -14.18 9.32
CA ALA A 291 9.90 -13.81 9.99
C ALA A 291 10.90 -14.97 10.16
N SER A 292 10.38 -16.19 10.32
CA SER A 292 11.17 -17.42 10.49
C SER A 292 11.41 -18.23 9.21
N LEU A 293 11.12 -17.69 8.02
CA LEU A 293 11.31 -18.43 6.75
C LEU A 293 12.78 -18.84 6.52
N GLY A 294 13.73 -17.99 6.91
CA GLY A 294 15.15 -18.15 6.60
C GLY A 294 15.48 -17.64 5.20
N LYS A 295 16.39 -18.33 4.51
CA LYS A 295 16.87 -17.93 3.17
C LYS A 295 15.89 -18.33 2.07
N TYR A 296 15.73 -17.45 1.09
CA TYR A 296 14.92 -17.70 -0.09
C TYR A 296 15.47 -16.93 -1.29
N SER A 297 15.16 -17.40 -2.49
CA SER A 297 15.50 -16.71 -3.73
C SER A 297 14.27 -16.24 -4.48
N LEU A 298 14.41 -15.12 -5.17
CA LEU A 298 13.44 -14.52 -6.06
C LEU A 298 14.00 -14.61 -7.47
N LYS A 299 13.38 -15.42 -8.33
CA LYS A 299 13.88 -15.70 -9.68
C LYS A 299 12.82 -15.41 -10.74
N GLY A 300 13.19 -14.66 -11.78
CA GLY A 300 12.29 -14.40 -12.90
C GLY A 300 12.62 -13.13 -13.65
N ASN A 301 11.60 -12.58 -14.31
CA ASN A 301 11.63 -11.26 -14.90
C ASN A 301 10.43 -10.48 -14.37
N MET A 302 10.63 -9.76 -13.27
CA MET A 302 9.53 -9.17 -12.49
C MET A 302 9.97 -7.92 -11.72
N THR A 303 9.01 -7.02 -11.49
CA THR A 303 9.18 -5.91 -10.54
C THR A 303 8.38 -6.22 -9.28
N LEU A 304 9.04 -6.22 -8.12
CA LEU A 304 8.45 -6.46 -6.82
C LEU A 304 8.55 -5.23 -5.93
N LEU A 305 7.52 -5.00 -5.12
CA LEU A 305 7.54 -4.05 -4.01
C LEU A 305 7.67 -4.83 -2.70
N LYS A 306 8.79 -4.65 -1.99
CA LYS A 306 9.00 -5.18 -0.64
C LYS A 306 8.54 -4.15 0.37
N SER A 307 7.56 -4.49 1.18
CA SER A 307 7.03 -3.65 2.26
C SER A 307 7.17 -4.33 3.61
N TYR A 308 7.51 -3.55 4.63
CA TYR A 308 7.75 -4.04 6.00
C TYR A 308 7.74 -2.89 7.01
N VAL A 309 7.52 -3.21 8.28
CA VAL A 309 7.68 -2.23 9.38
C VAL A 309 9.16 -2.12 9.72
N PRO A 310 9.80 -0.93 9.59
CA PRO A 310 11.24 -0.80 9.81
C PRO A 310 11.59 -0.79 11.30
N LYS A 311 12.87 -1.01 11.60
CA LYS A 311 13.44 -0.66 12.90
C LYS A 311 13.99 0.76 12.77
N GLU A 312 13.52 1.67 13.61
CA GLU A 312 14.06 3.03 13.60
C GLU A 312 15.58 3.01 13.77
N GLY A 313 16.29 3.76 12.92
CA GLY A 313 17.75 3.84 12.88
C GLY A 313 18.46 2.76 12.03
N ALA A 314 18.06 1.48 12.09
CA ALA A 314 18.80 0.40 11.42
C ALA A 314 18.70 0.47 9.89
N VAL A 315 17.50 0.71 9.35
CA VAL A 315 17.29 0.85 7.90
C VAL A 315 17.96 2.11 7.38
N GLU A 316 17.99 3.16 8.20
CA GLU A 316 18.65 4.41 7.85
C GLU A 316 20.17 4.23 7.75
N GLU A 317 20.78 3.47 8.67
CA GLU A 317 22.20 3.09 8.60
C GLU A 317 22.52 2.23 7.36
N GLU A 318 21.65 1.27 7.03
CA GLU A 318 21.78 0.46 5.80
C GLU A 318 21.79 1.36 4.56
N ILE A 319 20.79 2.24 4.41
CA ILE A 319 20.69 3.17 3.29
C ILE A 319 21.92 4.09 3.23
N LEU A 320 22.36 4.61 4.38
CA LEU A 320 23.54 5.47 4.46
C LEU A 320 24.84 4.74 4.10
N SER A 321 24.95 3.44 4.38
CA SER A 321 26.11 2.63 4.00
C SER A 321 26.23 2.48 2.48
N VAL A 322 25.09 2.38 1.79
CA VAL A 322 25.00 2.30 0.33
C VAL A 322 25.36 3.63 -0.33
N VAL A 323 24.91 4.77 0.22
CA VAL A 323 25.22 6.10 -0.34
C VAL A 323 26.70 6.46 -0.18
N LYS A 324 27.36 5.93 0.86
CA LYS A 324 28.77 6.24 1.18
C LYS A 324 29.77 5.31 0.49
N ALA A 325 29.32 4.21 -0.11
CA ALA A 325 30.15 3.25 -0.84
C ALA A 325 30.40 3.69 -2.29
#